data_AF-C6ZE79-F1
#
_entry.id   AF-C6ZE79-F1
#
_cell.length_a   1.000
_cell.length_b   1.000
_cell.length_c   1.000
_cell.angle_alpha   90.00
_cell.angle_beta   90.00
_cell.angle_gamma   90.00
#
_symmetry.space_group_name_H-M   'P 1'
#
loop_
_entity.id
_entity.type
_entity.pdbx_description
1 polymer ?
#
loop_
_entity_poly.entity_id
_entity_poly.type
_entity_poly.pdbx_seq_one_letter_code
_entity_poly.pdbx_strand_id
1 'polypeptide(L)'
;AQGTMFWALFVVGHDAGHQSFSNNKALNNLVGNIVHATIMVPYHGWRISHRTHHANHGNVDTDESWYPTNKTNLDAMDKWGKLGRLLFPFPLFAYPFYLLNRSPGKQGSHYDPKSPLFAENEGPLIETSNKFQCAWLGFLAGCTVALGPMAMLNLYVLPYWFFVMWLDVVTYLHHHGPSDPEEEMPWFRGSEWSYFRGGLTTIDRDYGIFNKIHHDIDTQVAH
;
A
#
# COMPACT_ATOMS: atom_id res chain seq x y z
N ALA A 1 9.12 -8.65 15.92
CA ALA A 1 8.89 -7.41 16.68
C ALA A 1 9.15 -6.16 15.84
N GLN A 2 10.37 -5.90 15.36
CA GLN A 2 10.69 -4.65 14.65
C GLN A 2 9.89 -4.45 13.34
N GLY A 3 9.73 -5.49 12.50
CA GLY A 3 8.90 -5.36 11.28
C GLY A 3 7.42 -5.09 11.58
N THR A 4 6.90 -5.68 12.65
CA THR A 4 5.57 -5.40 13.18
C THR A 4 5.43 -3.95 13.68
N MET A 5 6.51 -3.33 14.16
CA MET A 5 6.51 -1.91 14.49
C MET A 5 6.57 -1.01 13.25
N PHE A 6 7.23 -1.43 12.17
CA PHE A 6 7.19 -0.72 10.90
C PHE A 6 5.79 -0.70 10.30
N TRP A 7 4.99 -1.75 10.52
CA TRP A 7 3.56 -1.71 10.23
C TRP A 7 2.82 -0.60 11.00
N ALA A 8 3.08 -0.42 12.30
CA ALA A 8 2.50 0.69 13.05
C ALA A 8 2.89 2.07 12.48
N LEU A 9 4.10 2.23 11.93
CA LEU A 9 4.51 3.46 11.23
C LEU A 9 3.72 3.68 9.94
N PHE A 10 3.39 2.60 9.23
CA PHE A 10 2.53 2.66 8.06
C PHE A 10 1.14 3.17 8.43
N VAL A 11 0.54 2.64 9.49
CA VAL A 11 -0.76 3.07 10.04
C VAL A 11 -0.77 4.56 10.38
N VAL A 12 0.26 5.06 11.06
CA VAL A 12 0.37 6.50 11.36
C VAL A 12 0.40 7.34 10.08
N GLY A 13 1.15 6.92 9.07
CA GLY A 13 1.21 7.63 7.79
C GLY A 13 -0.07 7.46 6.97
N HIS A 14 -0.81 6.35 7.13
CA HIS A 14 -2.13 6.13 6.57
C HIS A 14 -3.13 7.16 7.11
N ASP A 15 -3.23 7.29 8.43
CA ASP A 15 -4.14 8.25 9.08
C ASP A 15 -3.76 9.70 8.75
N ALA A 16 -2.47 9.98 8.64
CA ALA A 16 -1.99 11.25 8.11
C ALA A 16 -2.43 11.46 6.65
N GLY A 17 -2.39 10.42 5.82
CA GLY A 17 -2.85 10.41 4.43
C GLY A 17 -4.32 10.80 4.29
N HIS A 18 -5.18 10.22 5.13
CA HIS A 18 -6.60 10.53 5.30
C HIS A 18 -6.87 11.88 5.98
N GLN A 19 -5.83 12.51 6.51
CA GLN A 19 -5.91 13.76 7.27
C GLN A 19 -6.66 13.64 8.60
N SER A 20 -6.78 12.43 9.15
CA SER A 20 -7.43 12.14 10.44
C SER A 20 -6.44 12.18 11.62
N PHE A 21 -5.14 12.06 11.37
CA PHE A 21 -4.11 12.08 12.42
C PHE A 21 -4.11 13.37 13.26
N SER A 22 -4.40 14.52 12.65
CA SER A 22 -4.56 15.81 13.34
C SER A 22 -5.44 16.76 12.55
N ASN A 23 -5.96 17.80 13.21
CA ASN A 23 -6.73 18.86 12.57
C ASN A 23 -5.88 19.79 11.65
N ASN A 24 -4.56 19.60 11.60
CA ASN A 24 -3.65 20.41 10.79
C ASN A 24 -3.10 19.61 9.60
N LYS A 25 -3.53 19.96 8.39
CA LYS A 25 -3.12 19.29 7.15
C LYS A 25 -1.61 19.36 6.88
N ALA A 26 -0.97 20.48 7.21
CA ALA A 26 0.47 20.63 7.03
C ALA A 26 1.24 19.70 7.98
N LEU A 27 0.78 19.59 9.23
CA LEU A 27 1.33 18.65 10.19
C LEU A 27 1.15 17.19 9.72
N ASN A 28 -0.04 16.83 9.25
CA ASN A 28 -0.31 15.50 8.71
C ASN A 28 0.63 15.17 7.56
N ASN A 29 0.78 16.08 6.59
CA ASN A 29 1.67 15.85 5.46
C ASN A 29 3.15 15.75 5.88
N LEU A 30 3.59 16.53 6.86
CA LEU A 30 4.94 16.43 7.39
C LEU A 30 5.17 15.09 8.08
N VAL A 31 4.28 14.70 8.99
CA VAL A 31 4.35 13.43 9.73
C VAL A 31 4.33 12.26 8.75
N GLY A 32 3.38 12.25 7.81
CA GLY A 32 3.24 11.22 6.80
C GLY A 32 4.52 11.05 5.96
N ASN A 33 5.10 12.14 5.45
CA ASN A 33 6.37 12.07 4.70
C ASN A 33 7.52 11.51 5.54
N ILE A 34 7.61 11.88 6.83
CA ILE A 34 8.65 11.36 7.73
C ILE A 34 8.44 9.86 7.97
N VAL A 35 7.27 9.45 8.46
CA VAL A 35 7.06 8.04 8.86
C VAL A 35 7.07 7.10 7.68
N HIS A 36 6.44 7.46 6.56
CA HIS A 36 6.44 6.60 5.37
C HIS A 36 7.81 6.52 4.70
N ALA A 37 8.64 7.57 4.77
CA ALA A 37 10.02 7.48 4.30
C ALA A 37 10.82 6.42 5.07
N THR A 38 10.61 6.30 6.38
CA THR A 38 11.33 5.31 7.20
C THR A 38 11.02 3.85 6.85
N ILE A 39 9.97 3.62 6.08
CA ILE A 39 9.52 2.30 5.60
C ILE A 39 9.45 2.25 4.07
N MET A 40 10.21 3.10 3.37
CA MET A 40 10.33 3.13 1.90
C MET A 40 9.01 3.31 1.14
N VAL A 41 8.04 4.02 1.71
CA VAL A 41 6.77 4.35 1.05
C VAL A 41 6.76 5.83 0.64
N PRO A 42 6.60 6.19 -0.64
CA PRO A 42 6.51 7.58 -1.05
C PRO A 42 5.15 8.15 -0.64
N TYR A 43 5.08 8.82 0.52
CA TYR A 43 3.83 9.26 1.16
C TYR A 43 2.82 9.90 0.20
N HIS A 44 3.21 10.91 -0.58
CA HIS A 44 2.30 11.58 -1.51
C HIS A 44 1.88 10.68 -2.66
N GLY A 45 2.81 9.89 -3.21
CA GLY A 45 2.49 8.93 -4.26
C GLY A 45 1.47 7.89 -3.77
N TRP A 46 1.75 7.30 -2.61
CA TRP A 46 0.87 6.31 -1.99
C TRP A 46 -0.47 6.91 -1.56
N ARG A 47 -0.53 8.05 -0.87
CA ARG A 47 -1.82 8.59 -0.39
C ARG A 47 -2.76 8.98 -1.54
N ILE A 48 -2.21 9.40 -2.69
CA ILE A 48 -3.02 9.77 -3.85
C ILE A 48 -3.60 8.51 -4.51
N SER A 49 -2.77 7.47 -4.72
CA SER A 49 -3.27 6.19 -5.23
C SER A 49 -4.21 5.50 -4.25
N HIS A 50 -3.96 5.61 -2.95
CA HIS A 50 -4.83 5.14 -1.87
C HIS A 50 -6.19 5.84 -1.86
N ARG A 51 -6.22 7.18 -2.05
CA ARG A 51 -7.48 7.90 -2.26
C ARG A 51 -8.23 7.38 -3.49
N THR A 52 -7.51 7.09 -4.58
CA THR A 52 -8.11 6.50 -5.79
C THR A 52 -8.65 5.10 -5.51
N HIS A 53 -7.95 4.29 -4.72
CA HIS A 53 -8.43 2.99 -4.25
C HIS A 53 -9.73 3.13 -3.45
N HIS A 54 -9.80 3.99 -2.43
CA HIS A 54 -11.04 4.21 -1.68
C HIS A 54 -12.19 4.73 -2.54
N ALA A 55 -11.92 5.52 -3.57
CA ALA A 55 -12.95 5.96 -4.51
C ALA A 55 -13.47 4.82 -5.43
N ASN A 56 -12.75 3.70 -5.54
CA ASN A 56 -12.99 2.64 -6.51
C ASN A 56 -13.02 1.22 -5.91
N HIS A 57 -12.95 1.06 -4.58
CA HIS A 57 -12.82 -0.24 -3.93
C HIS A 57 -13.93 -1.21 -4.39
N GLY A 58 -13.57 -2.46 -4.64
CA GLY A 58 -14.49 -3.48 -5.14
C GLY A 58 -14.88 -3.32 -6.62
N ASN A 59 -14.30 -2.36 -7.36
CA ASN A 59 -14.40 -2.28 -8.82
C ASN A 59 -13.22 -2.99 -9.48
N VAL A 60 -13.49 -4.04 -10.25
CA VAL A 60 -12.42 -4.84 -10.88
C VAL A 60 -11.58 -4.11 -11.92
N ASP A 61 -12.07 -3.01 -12.49
CA ASP A 61 -11.40 -2.28 -13.57
C ASP A 61 -10.64 -1.05 -13.06
N THR A 62 -11.20 -0.36 -12.06
CA THR A 62 -10.65 0.92 -11.58
C THR A 62 -9.91 0.82 -10.26
N ASP A 63 -10.11 -0.21 -9.44
CA ASP A 63 -9.37 -0.42 -8.18
C ASP A 63 -7.86 -0.66 -8.43
N GLU A 64 -7.01 -0.10 -7.58
CA GLU A 64 -5.56 -0.02 -7.73
C GLU A 64 -4.80 -1.32 -7.49
N SER A 65 -5.22 -2.12 -6.51
CA SER A 65 -4.44 -3.26 -6.04
C SER A 65 -5.33 -4.46 -5.73
N TRP A 66 -4.72 -5.65 -5.71
CA TRP A 66 -5.34 -6.91 -5.29
C TRP A 66 -6.65 -7.36 -5.99
N TYR A 67 -7.16 -6.63 -6.99
CA TYR A 67 -8.35 -7.03 -7.76
C TYR A 67 -8.20 -8.37 -8.50
N PRO A 68 -9.29 -9.12 -8.74
CA PRO A 68 -9.26 -10.31 -9.60
C PRO A 68 -8.79 -9.96 -11.02
N THR A 69 -7.74 -10.63 -11.49
CA THR A 69 -7.22 -10.35 -12.83
C THR A 69 -8.03 -11.08 -13.90
N ASN A 70 -8.37 -10.39 -14.99
CA ASN A 70 -9.03 -11.02 -16.13
C ASN A 70 -8.02 -11.82 -16.97
N LYS A 71 -8.55 -12.71 -17.84
CA LYS A 71 -7.72 -13.58 -18.69
C LYS A 71 -6.76 -12.80 -19.60
N THR A 72 -7.20 -11.66 -20.16
CA THR A 72 -6.36 -10.83 -21.04
C THR A 72 -5.13 -10.31 -20.30
N ASN A 73 -5.33 -9.74 -19.11
CA ASN A 73 -4.23 -9.25 -18.27
C ASN A 73 -3.32 -10.40 -17.83
N LEU A 74 -3.90 -11.54 -17.46
CA LEU A 74 -3.14 -12.72 -17.09
C LEU A 74 -2.28 -13.25 -18.24
N ASP A 75 -2.82 -13.34 -19.44
CA ASP A 75 -2.10 -13.84 -20.61
C ASP A 75 -0.99 -12.88 -21.04
N ALA A 76 -1.17 -11.57 -20.83
CA ALA A 76 -0.17 -10.53 -21.07
C ALA A 76 0.96 -10.47 -20.00
N MET A 77 0.77 -11.06 -18.81
CA MET A 77 1.80 -11.09 -17.77
C MET A 77 2.97 -11.98 -18.19
N ASP A 78 4.19 -11.49 -17.94
CA ASP A 78 5.39 -12.29 -18.03
C ASP A 78 5.47 -13.32 -16.89
N LYS A 79 6.52 -14.16 -16.92
CA LYS A 79 6.71 -15.22 -15.91
C LYS A 79 6.82 -14.66 -14.50
N TRP A 80 7.45 -13.49 -14.33
CA TRP A 80 7.64 -12.87 -13.03
C TRP A 80 6.36 -12.24 -12.48
N GLY A 81 5.57 -11.59 -13.33
CA GLY A 81 4.25 -11.07 -12.97
C GLY A 81 3.30 -12.20 -12.55
N LYS A 82 3.31 -13.34 -13.27
CA LYS A 82 2.52 -14.52 -12.87
C LYS A 82 3.01 -15.10 -11.55
N LEU A 83 4.31 -15.25 -11.36
CA LEU A 83 4.90 -15.74 -10.11
C LEU A 83 4.50 -14.85 -8.92
N GLY A 84 4.74 -13.55 -9.05
CA GLY A 84 4.46 -12.56 -8.02
C GLY A 84 2.98 -12.35 -7.73
N ARG A 85 2.07 -12.71 -8.65
CA ARG A 85 0.62 -12.54 -8.45
C ARG A 85 -0.10 -13.82 -8.04
N LEU A 86 0.34 -14.99 -8.49
CA LEU A 86 -0.44 -16.23 -8.38
C LEU A 86 0.17 -17.28 -7.46
N LEU A 87 1.47 -17.25 -7.19
CA LEU A 87 2.12 -18.31 -6.42
C LEU A 87 2.44 -17.85 -5.01
N PHE A 88 1.71 -18.35 -4.01
CA PHE A 88 2.05 -18.13 -2.61
C PHE A 88 3.47 -18.62 -2.29
N PRO A 89 4.30 -17.88 -1.52
CA PRO A 89 3.99 -16.63 -0.81
C PRO A 89 4.38 -15.35 -1.57
N PHE A 90 4.79 -15.42 -2.84
CA PHE A 90 5.35 -14.28 -3.58
C PHE A 90 4.46 -13.02 -3.63
N PRO A 91 3.13 -13.11 -3.72
CA PRO A 91 2.25 -11.95 -3.61
C PRO A 91 2.43 -11.13 -2.32
N LEU A 92 2.87 -11.73 -1.22
CA LEU A 92 3.13 -11.03 0.05
C LEU A 92 4.39 -10.17 0.05
N PHE A 93 5.10 -10.12 -1.09
CA PHE A 93 6.29 -9.30 -1.30
C PHE A 93 6.10 -8.33 -2.47
N ALA A 94 4.87 -8.19 -2.99
CA ALA A 94 4.61 -7.48 -4.22
C ALA A 94 4.63 -5.95 -4.04
N TYR A 95 4.33 -5.45 -2.85
CA TYR A 95 4.11 -4.02 -2.63
C TYR A 95 5.25 -3.08 -3.10
N PRO A 96 6.56 -3.35 -2.88
CA PRO A 96 7.62 -2.47 -3.38
C PRO A 96 7.65 -2.41 -4.92
N PHE A 97 7.32 -3.52 -5.59
CA PHE A 97 7.23 -3.57 -7.05
C PHE A 97 5.97 -2.87 -7.56
N TYR A 98 4.86 -2.96 -6.81
CA TYR A 98 3.66 -2.16 -7.06
C TYR A 98 3.93 -0.66 -6.94
N LEU A 99 4.73 -0.22 -5.97
CA LEU A 99 5.12 1.19 -5.88
C LEU A 99 5.90 1.64 -7.13
N LEU A 100 6.76 0.79 -7.67
CA LEU A 100 7.55 1.08 -8.87
C LEU A 100 6.75 1.03 -10.17
N ASN A 101 5.88 0.02 -10.35
CA ASN A 101 5.28 -0.31 -11.65
C ASN A 101 3.74 -0.42 -11.65
N ARG A 102 3.09 -0.27 -10.50
CA ARG A 102 1.67 -0.58 -10.25
C ARG A 102 1.31 -2.05 -10.51
N SER A 103 0.02 -2.36 -10.34
CA SER A 103 -0.56 -3.66 -10.64
C SER A 103 -0.49 -3.98 -12.13
N PRO A 104 -0.31 -5.26 -12.52
CA PRO A 104 -0.32 -5.68 -13.92
C PRO A 104 -1.55 -5.18 -14.71
N GLY A 105 -1.31 -4.55 -15.85
CA GLY A 105 -2.35 -3.92 -16.68
C GLY A 105 -2.57 -2.43 -16.38
N LYS A 106 -1.94 -1.90 -15.32
CA LYS A 106 -1.88 -0.47 -15.02
C LYS A 106 -0.48 0.08 -15.30
N GLN A 107 -0.40 1.34 -15.70
CA GLN A 107 0.86 2.02 -16.04
C GLN A 107 1.17 3.11 -15.02
N GLY A 108 2.46 3.35 -14.77
CA GLY A 108 2.92 4.44 -13.91
C GLY A 108 3.72 3.97 -12.70
N SER A 109 4.20 4.95 -11.92
CA SER A 109 5.04 4.75 -10.76
C SER A 109 4.68 5.75 -9.68
N HIS A 110 4.71 5.31 -8.42
CA HIS A 110 4.43 6.19 -7.28
C HIS A 110 5.53 7.22 -7.03
N TYR A 111 6.68 7.05 -7.69
CA TYR A 111 7.85 7.93 -7.58
C TYR A 111 7.97 8.89 -8.77
N ASP A 112 7.21 8.72 -9.84
CA ASP A 112 7.31 9.58 -11.03
C ASP A 112 6.30 10.74 -10.93
N PRO A 113 6.75 12.01 -10.82
CA PRO A 113 5.87 13.17 -10.77
C PRO A 113 4.97 13.33 -12.01
N LYS A 114 5.34 12.70 -13.13
CA LYS A 114 4.59 12.72 -14.39
C LYS A 114 3.78 11.43 -14.61
N SER A 115 3.69 10.59 -13.59
CA SER A 115 2.96 9.34 -13.70
C SER A 115 1.49 9.58 -14.03
N PRO A 116 0.84 8.75 -14.88
CA PRO A 116 -0.61 8.81 -15.11
C PRO A 116 -1.45 8.46 -13.88
N LEU A 117 -0.81 8.12 -12.74
CA LEU A 117 -1.45 8.01 -11.43
C LEU A 117 -1.95 9.34 -10.89
N PHE A 118 -1.34 10.44 -11.31
CA PHE A 118 -1.45 11.73 -10.65
C PHE A 118 -2.02 12.77 -11.61
N ALA A 119 -2.77 13.74 -11.07
CA ALA A 119 -3.10 14.93 -11.82
C ALA A 119 -1.82 15.77 -12.05
N GLU A 120 -1.76 16.56 -13.13
CA GLU A 120 -0.57 17.33 -13.49
C GLU A 120 -0.10 18.27 -12.36
N ASN A 121 -1.04 18.80 -11.56
CA ASN A 121 -0.76 19.68 -10.44
C ASN A 121 -0.28 18.96 -9.16
N GLU A 122 -0.34 17.62 -9.12
CA GLU A 122 0.09 16.82 -7.97
C GLU A 122 1.58 16.44 -8.05
N GLY A 123 2.23 16.58 -9.21
CA GLY A 123 3.65 16.26 -9.41
C GLY A 123 4.62 16.84 -8.36
N PRO A 124 4.50 18.13 -7.95
CA PRO A 124 5.34 18.70 -6.90
C PRO A 124 5.23 18.01 -5.53
N LEU A 125 4.08 17.38 -5.23
CA LEU A 125 3.91 16.59 -4.00
C LEU A 125 4.73 15.29 -4.08
N ILE A 126 4.79 14.67 -5.26
CA ILE A 126 5.59 13.46 -5.50
C ILE A 126 7.08 13.77 -5.34
N GLU A 127 7.53 14.90 -5.91
CA GLU A 127 8.91 15.38 -5.73
C GLU A 127 9.24 15.62 -4.25
N THR A 128 8.27 16.13 -3.47
CA THR A 128 8.45 16.33 -2.04
C THR A 128 8.69 15.00 -1.34
N SER A 129 7.85 13.99 -1.56
CA SER A 129 8.08 12.65 -0.97
C SER A 129 9.39 12.01 -1.44
N ASN A 130 9.77 12.16 -2.70
CA ASN A 130 11.05 11.66 -3.21
C ASN A 130 12.25 12.28 -2.48
N LYS A 131 12.18 13.56 -2.11
CA LYS A 131 13.25 14.19 -1.31
C LYS A 131 13.38 13.55 0.08
N PHE A 132 12.26 13.22 0.73
CA PHE A 132 12.28 12.47 1.99
C PHE A 132 12.83 11.05 1.81
N GLN A 133 12.46 10.36 0.73
CA GLN A 133 13.03 9.04 0.39
C GLN A 133 14.55 9.11 0.21
N CYS A 134 15.05 10.07 -0.58
CA CYS A 134 16.47 10.27 -0.79
C CYS A 134 17.21 10.59 0.51
N ALA A 135 16.64 11.45 1.36
CA ALA A 135 17.22 11.76 2.67
C ALA A 135 17.32 10.51 3.56
N TRP A 136 16.26 9.70 3.60
CA TRP A 136 16.26 8.45 4.37
C TRP A 136 17.24 7.41 3.82
N LEU A 137 17.31 7.24 2.49
CA LEU A 137 18.32 6.38 1.85
C LEU A 137 19.75 6.83 2.18
N GLY A 138 20.01 8.13 2.20
CA GLY A 138 21.29 8.69 2.63
C GLY A 138 21.61 8.35 4.09
N PHE A 139 20.61 8.44 4.98
CA PHE A 139 20.74 8.02 6.37
C PHE A 139 21.07 6.52 6.50
N LEU A 140 20.33 5.65 5.80
CA LEU A 140 20.58 4.20 5.79
C LEU A 140 21.97 3.85 5.22
N ALA A 141 22.43 4.57 4.20
CA ALA A 141 23.78 4.40 3.66
C ALA A 141 24.84 4.74 4.72
N GLY A 142 24.67 5.85 5.45
CA GLY A 142 25.52 6.21 6.58
C GLY A 142 25.53 5.16 7.69
N CYS A 143 24.36 4.64 8.07
CA CYS A 143 24.26 3.53 9.02
C CYS A 143 24.95 2.25 8.51
N THR A 144 24.86 1.97 7.21
CA THR A 144 25.53 0.81 6.60
C THR A 144 27.04 0.94 6.65
N VAL A 145 27.59 2.13 6.41
CA VAL A 145 29.02 2.41 6.55
C VAL A 145 29.47 2.27 8.01
N ALA A 146 28.67 2.75 8.97
CA ALA A 146 29.03 2.75 10.38
C ALA A 146 28.89 1.39 11.07
N LEU A 147 27.83 0.63 10.76
CA LEU A 147 27.46 -0.61 11.45
C LEU A 147 27.76 -1.87 10.63
N GLY A 148 28.00 -1.72 9.33
CA GLY A 148 28.23 -2.81 8.39
C GLY A 148 26.92 -3.41 7.80
N PRO A 149 27.03 -4.05 6.64
CA PRO A 149 25.87 -4.56 5.90
C PRO A 149 25.10 -5.67 6.64
N MET A 150 25.79 -6.51 7.41
CA MET A 150 25.15 -7.59 8.16
C MET A 150 24.28 -7.06 9.31
N ALA A 151 24.72 -5.98 9.97
CA ALA A 151 23.91 -5.31 10.99
C ALA A 151 22.65 -4.71 10.34
N MET A 152 22.79 -4.02 9.21
CA MET A 152 21.67 -3.41 8.49
C MET A 152 20.70 -4.44 7.89
N LEU A 153 21.20 -5.61 7.48
CA LEU A 153 20.36 -6.72 7.07
C LEU A 153 19.37 -7.10 8.19
N ASN A 154 19.86 -7.22 9.42
CA ASN A 154 19.05 -7.60 10.57
C ASN A 154 18.19 -6.44 11.12
N LEU A 155 18.75 -5.23 11.19
CA LEU A 155 18.11 -4.08 11.83
C LEU A 155 17.13 -3.34 10.92
N TYR A 156 17.19 -3.53 9.60
CA TYR A 156 16.32 -2.78 8.68
C TYR A 156 15.75 -3.65 7.56
N VAL A 157 16.59 -4.36 6.81
CA VAL A 157 16.13 -5.07 5.61
C VAL A 157 15.14 -6.20 5.93
N LEU A 158 15.47 -7.06 6.90
CA LEU A 158 14.55 -8.12 7.33
C LEU A 158 13.27 -7.55 7.96
N PRO A 159 13.32 -6.60 8.93
CA PRO A 159 12.13 -5.91 9.44
C PRO A 159 11.25 -5.28 8.35
N TYR A 160 11.86 -4.64 7.34
CA TYR A 160 11.15 -4.03 6.22
C TYR A 160 10.33 -5.07 5.44
N TRP A 161 10.92 -6.21 5.09
CA TRP A 161 10.17 -7.27 4.39
C TRP A 161 9.07 -7.89 5.25
N PHE A 162 9.24 -7.96 6.58
CA PHE A 162 8.15 -8.33 7.48
C PHE A 162 7.01 -7.30 7.48
N PHE A 163 7.32 -6.01 7.41
CA PHE A 163 6.31 -4.97 7.23
C PHE A 163 5.56 -5.13 5.90
N VAL A 164 6.29 -5.35 4.79
CA VAL A 164 5.70 -5.56 3.46
C VAL A 164 4.70 -6.73 3.48
N MET A 165 5.08 -7.86 4.08
CA MET A 165 4.16 -8.98 4.26
C MET A 165 2.93 -8.59 5.08
N TRP A 166 3.11 -7.77 6.12
CA TRP A 166 1.98 -7.36 6.94
C TRP A 166 0.98 -6.51 6.14
N LEU A 167 1.49 -5.54 5.38
CA LEU A 167 0.70 -4.70 4.51
C LEU A 167 -0.07 -5.51 3.46
N ASP A 168 0.60 -6.43 2.77
CA ASP A 168 -0.03 -7.26 1.75
C ASP A 168 -1.08 -8.22 2.34
N VAL A 169 -0.82 -8.81 3.52
CA VAL A 169 -1.81 -9.66 4.22
C VAL A 169 -3.03 -8.84 4.65
N VAL A 170 -2.83 -7.69 5.30
CA VAL A 170 -3.91 -6.84 5.78
C VAL A 170 -4.76 -6.37 4.61
N THR A 171 -4.12 -5.88 3.54
CA THR A 171 -4.84 -5.41 2.34
C THR A 171 -5.63 -6.56 1.72
N TYR A 172 -5.01 -7.73 1.55
CA TYR A 172 -5.69 -8.89 0.98
C TYR A 172 -6.92 -9.30 1.80
N LEU A 173 -6.77 -9.45 3.13
CA LEU A 173 -7.84 -9.91 4.01
C LEU A 173 -9.02 -8.94 4.11
N HIS A 174 -8.78 -7.63 3.99
CA HIS A 174 -9.85 -6.63 3.99
C HIS A 174 -10.64 -6.59 2.67
N HIS A 175 -10.05 -7.04 1.56
CA HIS A 175 -10.67 -6.97 0.23
C HIS A 175 -11.08 -8.33 -0.36
N HIS A 176 -10.84 -9.43 0.37
CA HIS A 176 -11.18 -10.78 -0.08
C HIS A 176 -11.92 -11.54 1.01
N GLY A 177 -13.11 -12.02 0.64
CA GLY A 177 -13.89 -12.95 1.44
C GLY A 177 -13.28 -14.36 1.49
N PRO A 178 -13.73 -15.19 2.44
CA PRO A 178 -13.42 -16.61 2.42
C PRO A 178 -14.00 -17.28 1.16
N SER A 179 -13.50 -18.48 0.85
CA SER A 179 -13.98 -19.29 -0.28
C SER A 179 -15.35 -19.95 -0.03
N ASP A 180 -15.99 -19.64 1.09
CA ASP A 180 -17.36 -20.10 1.37
C ASP A 180 -18.32 -19.30 0.49
N PRO A 181 -19.11 -19.95 -0.38
CA PRO A 181 -20.05 -19.25 -1.26
C PRO A 181 -21.08 -18.37 -0.54
N GLU A 182 -21.39 -18.64 0.74
CA GLU A 182 -22.33 -17.81 1.52
C GLU A 182 -21.68 -16.54 2.10
N GLU A 183 -20.34 -16.50 2.17
CA GLU A 183 -19.55 -15.40 2.72
C GLU A 183 -18.63 -14.77 1.66
N GLU A 184 -18.76 -15.18 0.39
CA GLU A 184 -17.94 -14.68 -0.72
C GLU A 184 -18.25 -13.19 -0.99
N MET A 185 -17.20 -12.37 -1.03
CA MET A 185 -17.35 -10.94 -1.31
C MET A 185 -17.24 -10.69 -2.82
N PRO A 186 -18.28 -10.13 -3.46
CA PRO A 186 -18.26 -9.92 -4.90
C PRO A 186 -17.35 -8.76 -5.31
N TRP A 187 -16.73 -8.90 -6.48
CA TRP A 187 -16.14 -7.79 -7.21
C TRP A 187 -17.08 -7.36 -8.33
N PHE A 188 -17.31 -6.06 -8.46
CA PHE A 188 -18.28 -5.52 -9.42
C PHE A 188 -17.61 -4.95 -10.67
N ARG A 189 -18.37 -4.89 -11.77
CA ARG A 189 -17.94 -4.35 -13.06
C ARG A 189 -19.03 -3.48 -13.67
N GLY A 190 -18.63 -2.44 -14.41
CA GLY A 190 -19.55 -1.61 -15.19
C GLY A 190 -20.69 -1.04 -14.35
N SER A 191 -21.94 -1.20 -14.82
CA SER A 191 -23.13 -0.66 -14.14
C SER A 191 -23.52 -1.40 -12.86
N GLU A 192 -22.91 -2.54 -12.54
CA GLU A 192 -23.18 -3.26 -11.29
C GLU A 192 -22.46 -2.62 -10.09
N TRP A 193 -21.37 -1.91 -10.36
CA TRP A 193 -20.60 -1.21 -9.34
C TRP A 193 -21.26 0.12 -8.97
N SER A 194 -21.28 0.42 -7.67
CA SER A 194 -21.50 1.76 -7.13
C SER A 194 -20.57 1.95 -5.93
N TYR A 195 -20.25 3.21 -5.59
CA TYR A 195 -19.41 3.53 -4.43
C TYR A 195 -19.90 2.81 -3.16
N PHE A 196 -21.20 2.85 -2.89
CA PHE A 196 -21.79 2.19 -1.72
C PHE A 196 -21.65 0.66 -1.76
N ARG A 197 -21.89 0.02 -2.91
CA ARG A 197 -21.74 -1.44 -3.04
C ARG A 197 -20.30 -1.87 -2.84
N GLY A 198 -19.34 -1.15 -3.43
CA GLY A 198 -17.93 -1.41 -3.23
C GLY A 198 -17.51 -1.30 -1.75
N GLY A 199 -18.02 -0.28 -1.05
CA GLY A 199 -17.66 -0.06 0.36
C GLY A 199 -18.14 -1.18 1.25
N LEU A 200 -19.37 -1.66 1.01
CA LEU A 200 -19.94 -2.82 1.70
C LEU A 200 -19.21 -4.14 1.41
N THR A 201 -18.31 -4.17 0.41
CA THR A 201 -17.49 -5.35 0.12
C THR A 201 -16.14 -5.39 0.82
N THR A 202 -15.85 -4.41 1.67
CA THR A 202 -14.69 -4.43 2.57
C THR A 202 -15.03 -5.13 3.87
N ILE A 203 -14.09 -5.90 4.43
CA ILE A 203 -14.29 -6.71 5.63
C ILE A 203 -13.35 -6.23 6.73
N ASP A 204 -13.90 -5.71 7.81
CA ASP A 204 -13.14 -5.41 9.03
C ASP A 204 -12.63 -6.72 9.66
N ARG A 205 -11.36 -6.75 10.08
CA ARG A 205 -10.70 -7.95 10.62
C ARG A 205 -10.26 -7.77 12.07
N ASP A 206 -10.40 -8.83 12.86
CA ASP A 206 -9.82 -8.91 14.22
C ASP A 206 -8.48 -9.65 14.17
N TYR A 207 -7.39 -8.93 14.43
CA TYR A 207 -6.02 -9.44 14.52
C TYR A 207 -5.58 -9.75 15.96
N GLY A 208 -6.53 -9.80 16.91
CA GLY A 208 -6.32 -10.15 18.31
C GLY A 208 -5.36 -9.18 19.01
N ILE A 209 -4.23 -9.71 19.50
CA ILE A 209 -3.24 -8.90 20.23
C ILE A 209 -2.62 -7.78 19.39
N PHE A 210 -2.72 -7.88 18.05
CA PHE A 210 -2.17 -6.89 17.12
C PHE A 210 -3.13 -5.73 16.81
N ASN A 211 -4.39 -5.74 17.24
CA ASN A 211 -5.32 -4.64 16.95
C ASN A 211 -4.80 -3.28 17.46
N LYS A 212 -4.08 -3.29 18.59
CA LYS A 212 -3.50 -2.08 19.20
C LYS A 212 -2.47 -1.36 18.32
N ILE A 213 -1.91 -2.05 17.33
CA ILE A 213 -0.93 -1.47 16.40
C ILE A 213 -1.51 -1.26 14.99
N HIS A 214 -2.75 -1.69 14.74
CA HIS A 214 -3.48 -1.45 13.50
C HIS A 214 -4.28 -0.14 13.56
N HIS A 215 -4.60 0.36 14.77
CA HIS A 215 -5.50 1.52 14.92
C HIS A 215 -6.82 1.28 14.14
N ASP A 216 -7.58 2.33 13.82
CA ASP A 216 -8.83 2.23 13.05
C ASP A 216 -8.58 2.02 11.54
N ILE A 217 -7.39 1.57 11.12
CA ILE A 217 -7.13 1.23 9.70
C ILE A 217 -8.07 0.14 9.19
N ASP A 218 -8.59 -0.66 10.12
CA ASP A 218 -9.43 -1.81 9.83
C ASP A 218 -10.87 -1.41 9.46
N THR A 219 -11.34 -0.18 9.76
CA THR A 219 -12.72 0.28 9.48
C THR A 219 -12.86 0.88 8.08
N GLN A 220 -12.69 0.06 7.05
CA GLN A 220 -12.65 0.52 5.66
C GLN A 220 -13.96 1.14 5.16
N VAL A 221 -15.10 0.73 5.71
CA VAL A 221 -16.44 1.21 5.33
C VAL A 221 -16.66 2.70 5.67
N ALA A 222 -15.91 3.25 6.63
CA ALA A 222 -16.10 4.60 7.16
C ALA A 222 -15.10 5.64 6.61
N HIS A 223 -14.17 5.24 5.73
CA HIS A 223 -13.10 6.10 5.18
C HIS A 223 -13.48 6.92 3.94
#